data_AF-A0A4E9ES71-F1
#
_entry.id   AF-A0A4E9ES71-F1
#
_cell.length_a   1.000
_cell.length_b   1.000
_cell.length_c   1.000
_cell.angle_alpha   90.00
_cell.angle_beta   90.00
_cell.angle_gamma   90.00
#
_symmetry.space_group_name_H-M   'P 1'
#
loop_
_entity.id
_entity.type
_entity.pdbx_description
1 polymer ?
#
loop_
_entity_poly.entity_id
_entity_poly.type
_entity_poly.pdbx_seq_one_letter_code
_entity_poly.pdbx_strand_id
1 'polypeptide(L)'
;MSVTPNRYLRGCIDVFLFILCLALVILQFGLLDFYYLTVLKDNIWYTWIGADSLVIVILIWLLVIVVRNNQQHMEDACSADAKVKYTWIGWFLYSIVLAGKVAVCFRLFHTQLPPTKTDSHDKILDDHLFRLGLSLSAPIFILLLESHHYTTVSSNRQLYLIYLMTTITFDLIDTICFLDLLWQSFKNNWDLPFWLDITILLLSCVNLILPAFTLIRLRFGRRLPRFALVSEKIWSLIYVLMVNAPYLGIRIYLYVLLEITTHGKHYDASILMIKNVAMIYLAVRDVWTRLQYWRHKKNISGSRGELTAPGATNDDDN
;
A
#
# COMPACT_ATOMS: atom_id res chain seq x y z
N MET A 1 -15.11 -2.74 -29.56
CA MET A 1 -15.25 -4.16 -29.17
C MET A 1 -14.06 -4.52 -28.29
N SER A 2 -14.27 -4.72 -26.98
CA SER A 2 -13.19 -5.17 -26.09
C SER A 2 -13.03 -6.68 -26.27
N VAL A 3 -11.93 -7.10 -26.90
CA VAL A 3 -11.59 -8.51 -27.07
C VAL A 3 -11.32 -9.11 -25.69
N THR A 4 -12.22 -9.96 -25.21
CA THR A 4 -11.97 -10.76 -24.01
C THR A 4 -11.13 -11.97 -24.42
N PRO A 5 -9.92 -12.18 -23.83
CA PRO A 5 -9.11 -13.34 -24.14
C PRO A 5 -9.86 -14.65 -23.81
N ASN A 6 -9.52 -15.73 -24.51
CA ASN A 6 -10.11 -17.06 -24.33
C ASN A 6 -10.05 -17.51 -22.84
N ARG A 7 -11.14 -18.09 -22.33
CA ARG A 7 -11.35 -18.45 -20.91
C ARG A 7 -10.17 -19.24 -20.32
N TYR A 8 -9.64 -20.19 -21.09
CA TYR A 8 -8.51 -21.03 -20.69
C TYR A 8 -7.19 -20.27 -20.60
N LEU A 9 -6.89 -19.43 -21.60
CA LEU A 9 -5.67 -18.62 -21.62
C LEU A 9 -5.64 -17.67 -20.41
N ARG A 10 -6.79 -17.13 -20.02
CA ARG A 10 -6.90 -16.25 -18.86
C ARG A 10 -6.69 -16.98 -17.54
N GLY A 11 -7.30 -18.15 -17.36
CA GLY A 11 -7.07 -18.98 -16.18
C GLY A 11 -5.59 -19.32 -16.00
N CYS A 12 -4.89 -19.63 -17.10
CA CYS A 12 -3.44 -19.88 -17.09
C CYS A 12 -2.63 -18.65 -16.65
N ILE A 13 -2.98 -17.44 -17.14
CA ILE A 13 -2.28 -16.20 -16.76
C ILE A 13 -2.50 -15.88 -15.27
N ASP A 14 -3.74 -15.98 -14.78
CA ASP A 14 -4.06 -15.67 -13.37
C ASP A 14 -3.31 -16.64 -12.42
N VAL A 15 -3.27 -17.93 -12.77
CA VAL A 15 -2.51 -18.95 -12.03
C VAL A 15 -1.01 -18.69 -12.11
N PHE A 16 -0.48 -18.33 -13.28
CA PHE A 16 0.93 -18.01 -13.46
C PHE A 16 1.36 -16.80 -12.61
N LEU A 17 0.58 -15.71 -12.63
CA LEU A 17 0.83 -14.52 -11.81
C LEU A 17 0.77 -14.85 -10.31
N PHE A 18 -0.16 -15.71 -9.91
CA PHE A 18 -0.23 -16.16 -8.52
C PHE A 18 0.96 -17.02 -8.11
N ILE A 19 1.41 -17.95 -8.96
CA ILE A 19 2.61 -18.76 -8.71
C ILE A 19 3.82 -17.85 -8.56
N LEU A 20 3.96 -16.84 -9.42
CA LEU A 20 5.03 -15.84 -9.31
C LEU A 20 4.92 -15.04 -8.00
N CYS A 21 3.71 -14.63 -7.61
CA CYS A 21 3.46 -13.96 -6.33
C CYS A 21 3.90 -14.83 -5.15
N LEU A 22 3.51 -16.11 -5.16
CA LEU A 22 3.83 -17.07 -4.11
C LEU A 22 5.35 -17.33 -4.04
N ALA A 23 6.00 -17.45 -5.19
CA ALA A 23 7.46 -17.57 -5.26
C ALA A 23 8.16 -16.36 -4.65
N LEU A 24 7.68 -15.13 -4.92
CA LEU A 24 8.23 -13.92 -4.30
C LEU A 24 7.98 -13.85 -2.79
N VAL A 25 6.81 -14.27 -2.31
CA VAL A 25 6.51 -14.35 -0.87
C VAL A 25 7.46 -15.33 -0.19
N ILE A 26 7.64 -16.53 -0.74
CA ILE A 26 8.59 -17.54 -0.22
C ILE A 26 10.01 -16.97 -0.22
N LEU A 27 10.43 -16.34 -1.32
CA LEU A 27 11.76 -15.75 -1.44
C LEU A 27 11.97 -14.67 -0.37
N GLN A 28 11.03 -13.75 -0.21
CA GLN A 28 11.14 -12.66 0.74
C GLN A 28 11.15 -13.16 2.19
N PHE A 29 10.22 -14.03 2.55
CA PHE A 29 10.12 -14.58 3.89
C PHE A 29 11.30 -15.48 4.24
N GLY A 30 11.72 -16.34 3.31
CA GLY A 30 12.91 -17.17 3.47
C GLY A 30 14.20 -16.36 3.59
N LEU A 31 14.32 -15.26 2.82
CA LEU A 31 15.45 -14.34 2.94
C LEU A 31 15.47 -13.69 4.34
N LEU A 32 14.33 -13.20 4.83
CA LEU A 32 14.24 -12.63 6.18
C LEU A 32 14.58 -13.68 7.24
N ASP A 33 14.00 -14.88 7.18
CA ASP A 33 14.27 -15.94 8.15
C ASP A 33 15.73 -16.39 8.14
N PHE A 34 16.38 -16.39 6.98
CA PHE A 34 17.81 -16.63 6.88
C PHE A 34 18.62 -15.60 7.68
N TYR A 35 18.26 -14.31 7.65
CA TYR A 35 18.87 -13.30 8.52
C TYR A 35 18.61 -13.59 10.01
N TYR A 36 17.38 -13.96 10.37
CA TYR A 36 17.02 -14.30 11.75
C TYR A 36 17.86 -15.45 12.32
N LEU A 37 17.98 -16.54 11.57
CA LEU A 37 18.69 -17.75 12.01
C LEU A 37 20.20 -17.57 12.04
N THR A 38 20.76 -16.86 11.06
CA THR A 38 22.23 -16.65 10.98
C THR A 38 22.74 -15.72 12.08
N VAL A 39 21.96 -14.70 12.45
CA VAL A 39 22.39 -13.70 13.42
C VAL A 39 22.03 -14.07 14.86
N LEU A 40 20.81 -14.56 15.15
CA LEU A 40 20.43 -14.87 16.54
C LEU A 40 20.77 -16.28 17.01
N LYS A 41 21.02 -17.25 16.12
CA LYS A 41 21.35 -18.67 16.45
C LYS A 41 20.47 -19.35 17.51
N ASP A 42 19.32 -18.77 17.85
CA ASP A 42 18.43 -19.23 18.91
C ASP A 42 17.22 -19.98 18.34
N ASN A 43 16.80 -21.04 19.04
CA ASN A 43 15.70 -21.91 18.58
C ASN A 43 14.31 -21.23 18.58
N ILE A 44 14.15 -20.10 19.26
CA ILE A 44 12.86 -19.40 19.35
C ILE A 44 12.46 -18.79 17.99
N TRP A 45 13.44 -18.46 17.14
CA TRP A 45 13.20 -17.81 15.84
C TRP A 45 12.59 -18.73 14.79
N TYR A 46 12.64 -20.05 14.98
CA TYR A 46 11.91 -21.02 14.15
C TYR A 46 10.37 -20.82 14.20
N THR A 47 9.84 -20.11 15.20
CA THR A 47 8.41 -19.77 15.28
C THR A 47 7.95 -18.92 14.09
N TRP A 48 8.83 -18.09 13.51
CA TRP A 48 8.51 -17.28 12.34
C TRP A 48 8.28 -18.12 11.09
N ILE A 49 9.00 -19.23 10.92
CA ILE A 49 8.78 -20.18 9.83
C ILE A 49 7.36 -20.77 9.91
N GLY A 50 6.86 -20.97 11.14
CA GLY A 50 5.48 -21.41 11.36
C GLY A 50 4.45 -20.37 10.90
N ALA A 51 4.68 -19.09 11.21
CA ALA A 51 3.82 -17.99 10.76
C ALA A 51 3.85 -17.84 9.23
N ASP A 52 5.02 -17.99 8.59
CA ASP A 52 5.17 -17.93 7.14
C ASP A 52 4.43 -19.05 6.44
N SER A 53 4.54 -20.27 6.97
CA SER A 53 3.85 -21.45 6.46
C SER A 53 2.33 -21.23 6.50
N LEU A 54 1.82 -20.63 7.58
CA LEU A 54 0.40 -20.29 7.70
C LEU A 54 -0.03 -19.27 6.64
N VAL A 55 0.76 -18.22 6.38
CA VAL A 55 0.47 -17.24 5.31
C VAL A 55 0.42 -17.92 3.95
N ILE A 56 1.39 -18.77 3.63
CA ILE A 56 1.44 -19.50 2.35
C ILE A 56 0.22 -20.41 2.19
N VAL A 57 -0.14 -21.18 3.22
CA VAL A 57 -1.33 -22.05 3.20
C VAL A 57 -2.61 -21.24 2.96
N ILE A 58 -2.76 -20.10 3.61
CA ILE A 58 -3.93 -19.24 3.43
C ILE A 58 -3.95 -18.64 2.01
N LEU A 59 -2.82 -18.18 1.48
CA LEU A 59 -2.73 -17.69 0.11
C LEU A 59 -3.13 -18.77 -0.90
N ILE A 60 -2.63 -20.00 -0.76
CA ILE A 60 -3.01 -21.14 -1.62
C ILE A 60 -4.52 -21.41 -1.51
N TRP A 61 -5.07 -21.41 -0.29
CA TRP A 61 -6.49 -21.61 -0.07
C TRP A 61 -7.34 -20.52 -0.74
N LEU A 62 -6.90 -19.26 -0.67
CA LEU A 62 -7.53 -18.14 -1.37
C LEU A 62 -7.49 -18.30 -2.89
N LEU A 63 -6.38 -18.78 -3.45
CA LEU A 63 -6.28 -19.10 -4.88
C LEU A 63 -7.31 -20.16 -5.29
N VAL A 64 -7.39 -21.26 -4.54
CA VAL A 64 -8.33 -22.36 -4.83
C VAL A 64 -9.77 -21.84 -4.85
N ILE A 65 -10.14 -21.01 -3.88
CA ILE A 65 -11.46 -20.38 -3.85
C ILE A 65 -11.69 -19.50 -5.07
N VAL A 66 -10.70 -18.68 -5.45
CA VAL A 66 -10.83 -17.75 -6.57
C VAL A 66 -10.92 -18.49 -7.89
N VAL A 67 -10.11 -19.53 -8.12
CA VAL A 67 -10.17 -20.37 -9.32
C VAL A 67 -11.51 -21.09 -9.42
N ARG A 68 -11.96 -21.72 -8.32
CA ARG A 68 -13.25 -22.42 -8.28
C ARG A 68 -14.43 -21.47 -8.53
N ASN A 69 -14.42 -20.32 -7.87
CA ASN A 69 -15.47 -19.31 -8.03
C ASN A 69 -15.46 -18.69 -9.44
N ASN A 70 -14.27 -18.52 -10.04
CA ASN A 70 -14.15 -18.04 -11.41
C ASN A 70 -14.74 -19.05 -12.39
N GLN A 71 -14.45 -20.35 -12.25
CA GLN A 71 -15.02 -21.39 -13.10
C GLN A 71 -16.57 -21.43 -13.04
N GLN A 72 -17.17 -21.09 -11.90
CA GLN A 72 -18.62 -21.18 -11.69
C GLN A 72 -19.41 -19.93 -12.12
N HIS A 73 -18.80 -18.73 -12.14
CA HIS A 73 -19.53 -17.46 -12.28
C HIS A 73 -19.11 -16.55 -13.45
N MET A 74 -18.31 -17.02 -14.42
CA MET A 74 -17.92 -16.20 -15.59
C MET A 74 -19.06 -15.89 -16.58
N GLU A 75 -20.26 -16.49 -16.44
CA GLU A 75 -21.39 -16.27 -17.35
C GLU A 75 -22.23 -15.04 -16.99
N ASP A 76 -22.17 -14.58 -15.73
CA ASP A 76 -22.88 -13.40 -15.30
C ASP A 76 -21.97 -12.17 -15.41
N ALA A 77 -22.22 -11.28 -16.38
CA ALA A 77 -21.54 -9.99 -16.50
C ALA A 77 -21.65 -9.11 -15.22
N CYS A 78 -22.55 -9.48 -14.30
CA CYS A 78 -22.75 -8.86 -12.99
C CYS A 78 -21.75 -9.34 -11.91
N SER A 79 -20.97 -10.41 -12.15
CA SER A 79 -20.07 -11.04 -11.18
C SER A 79 -18.67 -10.42 -11.06
N ALA A 80 -18.39 -9.33 -11.78
CA ALA A 80 -17.13 -8.57 -11.68
C ALA A 80 -16.82 -8.07 -10.24
N ASP A 81 -17.82 -8.04 -9.36
CA ASP A 81 -17.69 -7.75 -7.92
C ASP A 81 -17.17 -8.92 -7.07
N ALA A 82 -17.09 -10.15 -7.61
CA ALA A 82 -16.75 -11.34 -6.83
C ALA A 82 -15.24 -11.56 -6.63
N LYS A 83 -14.38 -11.04 -7.50
CA LYS A 83 -12.95 -11.43 -7.54
C LYS A 83 -12.07 -10.73 -6.48
N VAL A 84 -12.38 -9.48 -6.14
CA VAL A 84 -11.65 -8.69 -5.10
C VAL A 84 -12.04 -9.10 -3.66
N LYS A 85 -12.96 -10.06 -3.48
CA LYS A 85 -13.54 -10.37 -2.15
C LYS A 85 -12.51 -10.83 -1.12
N TYR A 86 -11.39 -11.42 -1.54
CA TYR A 86 -10.44 -12.06 -0.62
C TYR A 86 -9.00 -11.52 -0.69
N THR A 87 -8.66 -10.69 -1.68
CA THR A 87 -7.32 -10.11 -1.83
C THR A 87 -6.85 -9.36 -0.58
N TRP A 88 -7.77 -8.66 0.08
CA TRP A 88 -7.48 -7.95 1.32
C TRP A 88 -7.05 -8.87 2.46
N ILE A 89 -7.57 -10.11 2.54
CA ILE A 89 -7.20 -11.09 3.57
C ILE A 89 -5.76 -11.54 3.35
N GLY A 90 -5.44 -11.87 2.09
CA GLY A 90 -4.09 -12.28 1.69
C GLY A 90 -3.06 -11.20 2.01
N TRP A 91 -3.32 -9.96 1.61
CA TRP A 91 -2.43 -8.84 1.93
C TRP A 91 -2.34 -8.57 3.42
N PHE A 92 -3.46 -8.57 4.15
CA PHE A 92 -3.49 -8.30 5.58
C PHE A 92 -2.61 -9.28 6.36
N LEU A 93 -2.78 -10.58 6.14
CA LEU A 93 -1.98 -11.61 6.80
C LEU A 93 -0.50 -11.50 6.45
N TYR A 94 -0.19 -11.36 5.16
CA TYR A 94 1.18 -11.15 4.70
C TYR A 94 1.82 -9.91 5.35
N SER A 95 1.12 -8.78 5.35
CA SER A 95 1.61 -7.50 5.87
C SER A 95 1.80 -7.51 7.39
N ILE A 96 0.97 -8.22 8.15
CA ILE A 96 1.13 -8.36 9.61
C ILE A 96 2.39 -9.15 9.94
N VAL A 97 2.61 -10.28 9.26
CA VAL A 97 3.81 -11.10 9.46
C VAL A 97 5.05 -10.30 9.06
N LEU A 98 5.03 -9.64 7.90
CA LEU A 98 6.13 -8.78 7.46
C LEU A 98 6.38 -7.63 8.44
N ALA A 99 5.35 -6.92 8.89
CA ALA A 99 5.48 -5.82 9.84
C ALA A 99 6.03 -6.31 11.19
N GLY A 100 5.62 -7.49 11.65
CA GLY A 100 6.17 -8.15 12.83
C GLY A 100 7.66 -8.44 12.68
N LYS A 101 8.06 -9.04 11.54
CA LYS A 101 9.48 -9.28 11.23
C LYS A 101 10.28 -7.99 11.12
N VAL A 102 9.73 -6.92 10.56
CA VAL A 102 10.42 -5.62 10.51
C VAL A 102 10.57 -5.05 11.93
N ALA A 103 9.51 -5.07 12.73
CA ALA A 103 9.53 -4.54 14.10
C ALA A 103 10.54 -5.28 14.99
N VAL A 104 10.55 -6.60 14.92
CA VAL A 104 11.49 -7.44 15.68
C VAL A 104 12.92 -7.26 15.17
N CYS A 105 13.13 -7.15 13.85
CA CYS A 105 14.44 -6.89 13.26
C CYS A 105 15.07 -5.62 13.84
N PHE A 106 14.34 -4.50 13.78
CA PHE A 106 14.84 -3.23 14.30
C PHE A 106 14.95 -3.17 15.83
N ARG A 107 14.23 -4.02 16.57
CA ARG A 107 14.34 -4.05 18.05
C ARG A 107 15.47 -4.94 18.56
N LEU A 108 15.73 -6.07 17.91
CA LEU A 108 16.68 -7.08 18.39
C LEU A 108 18.01 -7.09 17.63
N PHE A 109 18.02 -6.75 16.35
CA PHE A 109 19.18 -6.98 15.46
C PHE A 109 19.84 -5.70 14.94
N HIS A 110 19.27 -4.52 15.21
CA HIS A 110 19.67 -3.26 14.58
C HIS A 110 21.16 -2.91 14.70
N THR A 111 21.87 -3.42 15.71
CA THR A 111 23.30 -3.16 15.93
C THR A 111 24.24 -4.10 15.19
N GLN A 112 23.80 -5.29 14.77
CA GLN A 112 24.66 -6.34 14.20
C GLN A 112 24.57 -6.45 12.67
N LEU A 113 23.66 -5.67 12.12
CA LEU A 113 23.17 -5.73 10.76
C LEU A 113 23.98 -4.81 9.79
N PRO A 114 24.42 -3.59 10.18
CA PRO A 114 25.34 -2.81 9.37
C PRO A 114 26.75 -3.46 9.37
N PRO A 115 27.44 -3.61 8.23
CA PRO A 115 28.82 -4.02 8.22
C PRO A 115 29.64 -3.00 9.00
N THR A 116 30.29 -3.46 10.08
CA THR A 116 31.25 -2.63 10.82
C THR A 116 32.47 -2.44 9.93
N LYS A 117 33.18 -1.30 10.01
CA LYS A 117 34.35 -0.96 9.15
C LYS A 117 35.48 -2.01 9.15
N THR A 118 35.40 -3.01 10.03
CA THR A 118 36.34 -4.13 10.21
C THR A 118 35.88 -5.45 9.58
N ASP A 119 34.68 -5.54 9.01
CA ASP A 119 34.19 -6.75 8.34
C ASP A 119 34.65 -6.79 6.87
N SER A 120 35.32 -7.88 6.51
CA SER A 120 35.74 -8.21 5.14
C SER A 120 34.56 -8.13 4.16
N HIS A 121 34.82 -7.65 2.94
CA HIS A 121 33.86 -7.46 1.83
C HIS A 121 33.08 -8.71 1.35
N ASP A 122 33.13 -9.83 2.07
CA ASP A 122 32.60 -11.14 1.67
C ASP A 122 31.22 -11.49 2.28
N LYS A 123 30.59 -10.58 3.03
CA LYS A 123 29.22 -10.83 3.53
C LYS A 123 28.23 -10.69 2.38
N ILE A 124 27.87 -11.81 1.76
CA ILE A 124 26.68 -11.95 0.86
C ILE A 124 25.40 -11.44 1.57
N LEU A 125 25.40 -11.46 2.90
CA LEU A 125 24.37 -10.91 3.79
C LEU A 125 24.63 -9.43 4.10
N ASP A 126 24.50 -8.59 3.09
CA ASP A 126 24.65 -7.15 3.22
C ASP A 126 23.29 -6.44 3.42
N ASP A 127 23.31 -5.26 4.03
CA ASP A 127 22.18 -4.37 4.24
C ASP A 127 21.36 -4.14 2.94
N HIS A 128 22.07 -4.02 1.83
CA HIS A 128 21.46 -3.87 0.51
C HIS A 128 20.56 -5.06 0.12
N LEU A 129 20.95 -6.29 0.46
CA LEU A 129 20.15 -7.48 0.17
C LEU A 129 18.91 -7.56 1.08
N PHE A 130 19.04 -7.14 2.34
CA PHE A 130 17.89 -7.03 3.26
C PHE A 130 16.87 -6.00 2.76
N ARG A 131 17.33 -4.81 2.36
CA ARG A 131 16.49 -3.76 1.76
C ARG A 131 15.81 -4.22 0.49
N LEU A 132 16.54 -4.93 -0.37
CA LEU A 132 15.99 -5.54 -1.58
C LEU A 132 14.93 -6.59 -1.23
N GLY A 133 15.16 -7.39 -0.20
CA GLY A 133 14.17 -8.31 0.36
C GLY A 133 12.89 -7.57 0.77
N LEU A 134 12.99 -6.47 1.53
CA LEU A 134 11.83 -5.67 1.91
C LEU A 134 11.13 -5.04 0.69
N SER A 135 11.89 -4.66 -0.35
CA SER A 135 11.34 -4.08 -1.58
C SER A 135 10.56 -5.04 -2.46
N LEU A 136 10.69 -6.35 -2.27
CA LEU A 136 9.81 -7.34 -2.88
C LEU A 136 8.34 -7.18 -2.48
N SER A 137 8.02 -6.47 -1.39
CA SER A 137 6.62 -6.17 -1.02
C SER A 137 5.84 -5.40 -2.09
N ALA A 138 6.51 -4.53 -2.83
CA ALA A 138 5.92 -3.76 -3.93
C ALA A 138 5.45 -4.64 -5.12
N PRO A 139 6.30 -5.49 -5.73
CA PRO A 139 5.85 -6.42 -6.77
C PRO A 139 4.92 -7.52 -6.23
N ILE A 140 5.04 -7.95 -4.98
CA ILE A 140 4.10 -8.89 -4.36
C ILE A 140 2.68 -8.29 -4.33
N PHE A 141 2.54 -7.02 -3.92
CA PHE A 141 1.25 -6.34 -3.93
C PHE A 141 0.62 -6.31 -5.33
N ILE A 142 1.44 -5.96 -6.32
CA ILE A 142 1.05 -5.89 -7.73
C ILE A 142 0.53 -7.23 -8.23
N LEU A 143 1.31 -8.31 -8.04
CA LEU A 143 0.96 -9.64 -8.52
C LEU A 143 -0.24 -10.22 -7.77
N LEU A 144 -0.35 -9.95 -6.47
CA LEU A 144 -1.51 -10.35 -5.67
C LEU A 144 -2.79 -9.67 -6.18
N LEU A 145 -2.73 -8.37 -6.51
CA LEU A 145 -3.90 -7.65 -7.00
C LEU A 145 -4.28 -8.08 -8.42
N GLU A 146 -3.31 -8.24 -9.32
CA GLU A 146 -3.52 -8.67 -10.71
C GLU A 146 -4.04 -10.12 -10.82
N SER A 147 -3.54 -11.03 -9.98
CA SER A 147 -4.03 -12.43 -9.94
C SER A 147 -5.47 -12.54 -9.43
N HIS A 148 -5.96 -11.55 -8.68
CA HIS A 148 -7.30 -11.55 -8.10
C HIS A 148 -8.27 -10.56 -8.74
N HIS A 149 -7.86 -9.79 -9.76
CA HIS A 149 -8.73 -8.80 -10.39
C HIS A 149 -8.84 -8.98 -11.90
N TYR A 150 -10.07 -8.92 -12.41
CA TYR A 150 -10.33 -8.79 -13.85
C TYR A 150 -11.50 -7.84 -14.08
N THR A 151 -11.22 -6.73 -14.76
CA THR A 151 -12.23 -5.89 -15.41
C THR A 151 -11.86 -5.76 -16.88
N THR A 152 -12.87 -5.54 -17.73
CA THR A 152 -12.62 -5.18 -19.12
C THR A 152 -11.82 -3.87 -19.21
N VAL A 153 -10.88 -3.82 -20.16
CA VAL A 153 -9.86 -2.76 -20.38
C VAL A 153 -10.42 -1.33 -20.37
N SER A 154 -11.73 -1.15 -20.60
CA SER A 154 -12.42 0.14 -20.69
C SER A 154 -13.31 0.49 -19.49
N SER A 155 -13.21 -0.21 -18.36
CA SER A 155 -14.03 0.08 -17.17
C SER A 155 -13.42 1.18 -16.30
N ASN A 156 -14.22 2.15 -15.86
CA ASN A 156 -13.84 3.17 -14.87
C ASN A 156 -13.25 2.55 -13.59
N ARG A 157 -13.61 1.31 -13.26
CA ARG A 157 -13.08 0.56 -12.11
C ARG A 157 -11.64 0.11 -12.34
N GLN A 158 -11.27 -0.27 -13.56
CA GLN A 158 -9.90 -0.66 -13.89
C GLN A 158 -8.94 0.51 -13.70
N LEU A 159 -9.32 1.69 -14.20
CA LEU A 159 -8.53 2.90 -14.07
C LEU A 159 -8.33 3.27 -12.59
N TYR A 160 -9.37 3.14 -11.77
CA TYR A 160 -9.25 3.34 -10.32
C TYR A 160 -8.30 2.33 -9.66
N LEU A 161 -8.35 1.06 -10.07
CA LEU A 161 -7.49 0.02 -9.53
C LEU A 161 -6.03 0.18 -9.94
N ILE A 162 -5.75 0.54 -11.19
CA ILE A 162 -4.40 0.87 -11.66
C ILE A 162 -3.87 2.07 -10.86
N TYR A 163 -4.67 3.12 -10.71
CA TYR A 163 -4.29 4.28 -9.87
C TYR A 163 -3.98 3.88 -8.42
N LEU A 164 -4.85 3.06 -7.81
CA LEU A 164 -4.68 2.60 -6.44
C LEU A 164 -3.42 1.74 -6.29
N MET A 165 -3.20 0.84 -7.25
CA MET A 165 -2.03 -0.02 -7.33
C MET A 165 -0.74 0.79 -7.42
N THR A 166 -0.66 1.71 -8.39
CA THR A 166 0.50 2.60 -8.54
C THR A 166 0.77 3.41 -7.27
N THR A 167 -0.28 3.99 -6.68
CA THR A 167 -0.17 4.79 -5.45
C THR A 167 0.40 3.96 -4.29
N ILE A 168 -0.17 2.77 -4.04
CA ILE A 168 0.27 1.89 -2.96
C ILE A 168 1.69 1.39 -3.20
N THR A 169 2.05 1.01 -4.43
CA THR A 169 3.40 0.58 -4.77
C THR A 169 4.42 1.67 -4.46
N PHE A 170 4.14 2.93 -4.83
CA PHE A 170 5.01 4.06 -4.47
C PHE A 170 5.09 4.27 -2.96
N ASP A 171 3.99 4.14 -2.23
CA ASP A 171 3.97 4.25 -0.78
C ASP A 171 4.76 3.13 -0.08
N LEU A 172 4.74 1.91 -0.62
CA LEU A 172 5.54 0.78 -0.12
C LEU A 172 7.03 1.02 -0.35
N ILE A 173 7.44 1.42 -1.55
CA ILE A 173 8.84 1.77 -1.87
C ILE A 173 9.33 2.88 -0.93
N ASP A 174 8.51 3.91 -0.76
CA ASP A 174 8.81 5.03 0.13
C ASP A 174 8.95 4.61 1.59
N THR A 175 8.19 3.60 2.04
CA THR A 175 8.31 3.01 3.37
C THR A 175 9.64 2.30 3.58
N ILE A 176 10.13 1.58 2.56
CA ILE A 176 11.42 0.90 2.66
C ILE A 176 12.56 1.91 2.73
N CYS A 177 12.49 2.98 1.93
CA CYS A 177 13.44 4.08 2.03
C CYS A 177 13.29 4.90 3.31
N PHE A 178 12.11 4.89 3.94
CA PHE A 178 11.92 5.49 5.26
C PHE A 178 12.53 4.63 6.37
N LEU A 179 12.41 3.31 6.28
CA LEU A 179 13.10 2.36 7.17
C LEU A 179 14.63 2.43 7.01
N ASP A 180 15.12 2.71 5.79
CA ASP A 180 16.54 2.96 5.53
C ASP A 180 17.10 4.12 6.38
N LEU A 181 16.32 5.17 6.66
CA LEU A 181 16.75 6.26 7.55
C LEU A 181 17.13 5.74 8.94
N LEU A 182 16.37 4.76 9.44
CA LEU A 182 16.66 4.12 10.73
C LEU A 182 17.97 3.32 10.65
N TRP A 183 18.28 2.73 9.51
CA TRP A 183 19.54 2.03 9.32
C TRP A 183 20.75 2.98 9.22
N GLN A 184 20.62 4.05 8.45
CA GLN A 184 21.65 5.08 8.32
C GLN A 184 21.94 5.75 9.65
N SER A 185 20.89 5.96 10.46
CA SER A 185 21.00 6.39 11.85
C SER A 185 21.99 5.55 12.64
N PHE A 186 21.80 4.22 12.66
CA PHE A 186 22.69 3.31 13.37
C PHE A 186 24.09 3.25 12.76
N LYS A 187 24.20 3.21 11.43
CA LYS A 187 25.49 3.14 10.74
C LYS A 187 26.38 4.38 10.98
N ASN A 188 25.77 5.55 11.06
CA ASN A 188 26.45 6.83 11.15
C ASN A 188 26.43 7.43 12.57
N ASN A 189 25.97 6.66 13.58
CA ASN A 189 25.75 7.09 14.96
C ASN A 189 25.07 8.47 15.02
N TRP A 190 23.92 8.57 14.35
CA TRP A 190 23.03 9.72 14.52
C TRP A 190 22.32 9.46 15.85
N ASP A 191 22.78 10.08 16.95
CA ASP A 191 22.22 9.89 18.30
C ASP A 191 20.75 10.36 18.36
N LEU A 192 19.84 9.57 17.80
CA LEU A 192 18.45 9.91 17.64
C LEU A 192 17.69 9.66 18.94
N PRO A 193 16.74 10.54 19.29
CA PRO A 193 15.94 10.33 20.48
C PRO A 193 15.07 9.09 20.27
N PHE A 194 15.00 8.25 21.30
CA PHE A 194 14.26 6.99 21.31
C PHE A 194 12.82 7.07 20.77
N TRP A 195 12.13 8.19 21.04
CA TRP A 195 10.78 8.44 20.54
C TRP A 195 10.71 8.49 19.01
N LEU A 196 11.73 9.04 18.36
CA LEU A 196 11.76 9.16 16.90
C LEU A 196 11.95 7.80 16.25
N ASP A 197 12.85 6.96 16.77
CA ASP A 197 13.10 5.61 16.26
C ASP A 197 11.83 4.75 16.31
N ILE A 198 11.12 4.80 17.44
CA ILE A 198 9.82 4.11 17.59
C ILE A 198 8.79 4.67 16.61
N THR A 199 8.75 5.99 16.44
CA THR A 199 7.77 6.62 15.55
C THR A 199 8.02 6.23 14.09
N ILE A 200 9.27 6.22 13.64
CA ILE A 200 9.66 5.79 12.28
C ILE A 200 9.23 4.33 12.04
N LEU A 201 9.53 3.46 13.01
CA LEU A 201 9.19 2.05 12.92
C LEU A 201 7.67 1.84 12.91
N LEU A 202 6.94 2.48 13.83
CA LEU A 202 5.48 2.35 13.95
C LEU A 202 4.79 2.82 12.67
N LEU A 203 5.17 3.99 12.14
CA LEU A 203 4.62 4.54 10.91
C LEU A 203 4.87 3.61 9.72
N SER A 204 6.06 3.03 9.64
CA SER A 204 6.42 2.07 8.59
C SER A 204 5.57 0.80 8.66
N CYS A 205 5.41 0.21 9.86
CA CYS A 205 4.57 -0.96 10.07
C CYS A 205 3.10 -0.67 9.74
N VAL A 206 2.58 0.49 10.15
CA VAL A 206 1.21 0.91 9.80
C VAL A 206 1.06 1.01 8.28
N ASN A 207 2.02 1.60 7.57
CA ASN A 207 1.92 1.77 6.13
C ASN A 207 2.02 0.46 5.35
N LEU A 208 2.71 -0.56 5.86
CA LEU A 208 2.70 -1.91 5.27
C LEU A 208 1.31 -2.56 5.35
N ILE A 209 0.58 -2.33 6.45
CA ILE A 209 -0.75 -2.92 6.70
C ILE A 209 -1.85 -2.12 6.00
N LEU A 210 -1.66 -0.81 5.83
CA LEU A 210 -2.66 0.13 5.33
C LEU A 210 -3.34 -0.27 4.00
N PRO A 211 -2.65 -0.88 3.02
CA PRO A 211 -3.28 -1.36 1.79
C PRO A 211 -4.39 -2.41 2.02
N ALA A 212 -4.37 -3.16 3.12
CA ALA A 212 -5.47 -4.07 3.45
C ALA A 212 -6.80 -3.31 3.61
N PHE A 213 -6.76 -2.15 4.27
CA PHE A 213 -7.96 -1.34 4.51
C PHE A 213 -8.49 -0.69 3.22
N THR A 214 -7.61 -0.31 2.28
CA THR A 214 -8.05 0.21 0.98
C THR A 214 -8.76 -0.87 0.17
N LEU A 215 -8.25 -2.11 0.21
CA LEU A 215 -8.87 -3.26 -0.44
C LEU A 215 -10.21 -3.66 0.21
N ILE A 216 -10.31 -3.63 1.55
CA ILE A 216 -11.58 -3.84 2.28
C ILE A 216 -12.62 -2.81 1.84
N ARG A 217 -12.23 -1.53 1.72
CA ARG A 217 -13.13 -0.48 1.28
C ARG A 217 -13.60 -0.70 -0.16
N LEU A 218 -12.72 -1.14 -1.05
CA LEU A 218 -13.10 -1.48 -2.42
C LEU A 218 -14.16 -2.60 -2.47
N ARG A 219 -14.13 -3.53 -1.50
CA ARG A 219 -15.15 -4.59 -1.36
C ARG A 219 -16.48 -4.08 -0.81
N PHE A 220 -16.47 -3.27 0.25
CA PHE A 220 -17.68 -2.90 0.99
C PHE A 220 -18.21 -1.49 0.70
N GLY A 221 -17.53 -0.71 -0.15
CA GLY A 221 -17.82 0.71 -0.39
C GLY A 221 -19.26 1.02 -0.80
N ARG A 222 -19.97 0.10 -1.46
CA ARG A 222 -21.40 0.25 -1.80
C ARG A 222 -22.38 -0.02 -0.65
N ARG A 223 -21.96 -0.75 0.39
CA ARG A 223 -22.81 -1.16 1.53
C ARG A 223 -22.49 -0.40 2.82
N LEU A 224 -21.50 0.51 2.83
CA LEU A 224 -21.22 1.31 4.02
C LEU A 224 -22.35 2.33 4.30
N PRO A 225 -22.76 2.49 5.56
CA PRO A 225 -23.88 3.33 5.94
C PRO A 225 -23.63 4.83 5.74
N ARG A 226 -24.70 5.60 5.57
CA ARG A 226 -24.67 7.03 5.17
C ARG A 226 -23.91 7.96 6.12
N PHE A 227 -23.71 7.59 7.38
CA PHE A 227 -22.91 8.34 8.35
C PHE A 227 -21.39 8.20 8.15
N ALA A 228 -20.94 7.20 7.39
CA ALA A 228 -19.57 7.08 6.88
C ALA A 228 -19.37 7.78 5.52
N LEU A 229 -20.37 8.53 5.03
CA LEU A 229 -20.28 9.37 3.82
C LEU A 229 -19.56 10.69 4.08
N VAL A 230 -18.44 10.65 4.79
CA VAL A 230 -17.36 11.56 4.42
C VAL A 230 -17.07 11.23 2.95
N SER A 231 -17.28 12.21 2.06
CA SER A 231 -17.13 12.04 0.60
C SER A 231 -15.95 11.12 0.29
N GLU A 232 -16.11 10.14 -0.61
CA GLU A 232 -15.08 9.13 -0.93
C GLU A 232 -13.67 9.73 -1.10
N LYS A 233 -13.65 10.99 -1.53
CA LYS A 233 -12.51 11.84 -1.82
C LYS A 233 -11.89 12.50 -0.58
N ILE A 234 -12.68 12.90 0.41
CA ILE A 234 -12.15 13.37 1.70
C ILE A 234 -11.46 12.20 2.41
N TRP A 235 -12.03 10.99 2.33
CA TRP A 235 -11.34 9.80 2.84
C TRP A 235 -10.03 9.51 2.08
N SER A 236 -10.02 9.67 0.75
CA SER A 236 -8.80 9.55 -0.04
C SER A 236 -7.75 10.58 0.36
N LEU A 237 -8.17 11.81 0.69
CA LEU A 237 -7.29 12.85 1.21
C LEU A 237 -6.74 12.49 2.59
N ILE A 238 -7.60 12.04 3.51
CA ILE A 238 -7.19 11.57 4.85
C ILE A 238 -6.18 10.44 4.73
N TYR A 239 -6.42 9.47 3.84
CA TYR A 239 -5.50 8.38 3.57
C TYR A 239 -4.11 8.88 3.13
N VAL A 240 -4.07 9.75 2.11
CA VAL A 240 -2.81 10.29 1.59
C VAL A 240 -2.08 11.11 2.67
N LEU A 241 -2.81 11.93 3.44
CA LEU A 241 -2.24 12.74 4.52
C LEU A 241 -1.72 11.87 5.67
N MET A 242 -2.43 10.82 6.05
CA MET A 242 -2.07 9.92 7.15
C MET A 242 -0.71 9.23 6.93
N VAL A 243 -0.33 9.00 5.66
CA VAL A 243 0.96 8.39 5.32
C VAL A 243 2.00 9.45 4.96
N ASN A 244 1.68 10.31 3.99
CA ASN A 244 2.67 11.18 3.36
C ASN A 244 3.02 12.40 4.24
N ALA A 245 2.08 12.90 5.05
CA ALA A 245 2.35 14.05 5.93
C ALA A 245 3.31 13.70 7.07
N PRO A 246 3.14 12.59 7.84
CA PRO A 246 4.10 12.24 8.87
C PRO A 246 5.47 11.86 8.30
N TYR A 247 5.53 11.19 7.14
CA TYR A 247 6.81 10.90 6.47
C TYR A 247 7.54 12.18 6.06
N LEU A 248 6.81 13.17 5.53
CA LEU A 248 7.34 14.49 5.20
C LEU A 248 7.82 15.23 6.46
N GLY A 249 6.99 15.24 7.52
CA GLY A 249 7.30 15.90 8.79
C GLY A 249 8.57 15.36 9.43
N ILE A 250 8.74 14.03 9.47
CA ILE A 250 9.94 13.40 10.04
C ILE A 250 11.16 13.68 9.17
N ARG A 251 11.06 13.66 7.83
CA ARG A 251 12.18 14.00 6.95
C ARG A 251 12.62 15.46 7.10
N ILE A 252 11.67 16.39 7.22
CA ILE A 252 11.98 17.80 7.50
C ILE A 252 12.62 17.93 8.87
N TYR A 253 12.07 17.26 9.88
CA TYR A 253 12.61 17.29 11.24
C TYR A 253 14.04 16.76 11.29
N LEU A 254 14.31 15.62 10.65
CA LEU A 254 15.65 15.04 10.53
C LEU A 254 16.61 15.97 9.79
N TYR A 255 16.18 16.54 8.65
CA TYR A 255 16.99 17.51 7.91
C TYR A 255 17.36 18.73 8.76
N VAL A 256 16.36 19.37 9.38
CA VAL A 256 16.56 20.54 10.26
C VAL A 256 17.42 20.18 11.47
N LEU A 257 17.14 19.06 12.13
CA LEU A 257 17.86 18.67 13.34
C LEU A 257 19.30 18.25 13.03
N LEU A 258 19.54 17.39 12.04
CA LEU A 258 20.88 16.88 11.73
C LEU A 258 21.75 17.89 10.96
N GLU A 259 21.20 18.63 9.99
CA GLU A 259 22.01 19.51 9.15
C GLU A 259 22.32 20.84 9.82
N ILE A 260 21.34 21.41 10.55
CA ILE A 260 21.49 22.74 11.17
C ILE A 260 22.13 22.63 12.56
N THR A 261 21.84 21.58 13.33
CA THR A 261 22.33 21.46 14.71
C THR A 261 23.70 20.77 14.78
N THR A 262 24.00 19.85 13.86
CA THR A 262 25.25 19.09 13.83
C THR A 262 26.06 19.43 12.58
N HIS A 263 26.77 20.57 12.63
CA HIS A 263 27.71 21.03 11.60
C HIS A 263 28.67 19.92 11.14
N GLY A 264 28.33 19.21 10.05
CA GLY A 264 29.26 18.31 9.34
C GLY A 264 28.77 16.91 9.00
N LYS A 265 27.54 16.50 9.35
CA LYS A 265 26.97 15.24 8.82
C LYS A 265 26.06 15.55 7.62
N HIS A 266 26.49 15.19 6.41
CA HIS A 266 25.67 15.31 5.21
C HIS A 266 24.48 14.34 5.29
N TYR A 267 23.28 14.90 5.37
CA TYR A 267 22.04 14.17 5.23
C TYR A 267 21.60 14.27 3.77
N ASP A 268 21.53 13.14 3.07
CA ASP A 268 20.93 13.13 1.74
C ASP A 268 19.42 13.33 1.91
N ALA A 269 18.96 14.55 1.68
CA ALA A 269 17.54 14.86 1.59
C ALA A 269 16.92 13.96 0.50
N SER A 270 16.33 12.85 0.94
CA SER A 270 15.82 11.82 0.03
C SER A 270 14.86 12.45 -0.97
N ILE A 271 15.09 12.19 -2.27
CA ILE A 271 14.25 12.61 -3.41
C ILE A 271 12.76 12.29 -3.16
N LEU A 272 12.48 11.30 -2.30
CA LEU A 272 11.14 10.90 -1.87
C LEU A 272 10.40 11.94 -1.01
N MET A 273 11.08 12.95 -0.48
CA MET A 273 10.44 14.12 0.12
C MET A 273 9.57 14.86 -0.91
N ILE A 274 10.07 15.01 -2.13
CA ILE A 274 9.34 15.63 -3.24
C ILE A 274 8.12 14.78 -3.62
N LYS A 275 8.25 13.43 -3.59
CA LYS A 275 7.11 12.52 -3.79
C LYS A 275 6.00 12.80 -2.76
N ASN A 276 6.33 12.95 -1.47
CA ASN A 276 5.31 13.22 -0.45
C ASN A 276 4.59 14.54 -0.68
N VAL A 277 5.33 15.60 -1.03
CA VAL A 277 4.75 16.91 -1.38
C VAL A 277 3.85 16.77 -2.61
N ALA A 278 4.30 16.09 -3.66
CA ALA A 278 3.54 15.87 -4.88
C ALA A 278 2.26 15.06 -4.61
N MET A 279 2.32 13.99 -3.83
CA MET A 279 1.16 13.16 -3.48
C MET A 279 0.13 13.96 -2.67
N ILE A 280 0.57 14.78 -1.70
CA ILE A 280 -0.32 15.67 -0.95
C ILE A 280 -0.97 16.69 -1.90
N TYR A 281 -0.20 17.32 -2.78
CA TYR A 281 -0.73 18.28 -3.75
C TYR A 281 -1.77 17.64 -4.69
N LEU A 282 -1.48 16.45 -5.23
CA LEU A 282 -2.39 15.72 -6.10
C LEU A 282 -3.70 15.37 -5.38
N ALA A 283 -3.62 14.92 -4.11
CA ALA A 283 -4.80 14.61 -3.32
C ALA A 283 -5.66 15.86 -3.04
N VAL A 284 -5.03 16.99 -2.71
CA VAL A 284 -5.73 18.27 -2.50
C VAL A 284 -6.39 18.76 -3.80
N ARG A 285 -5.67 18.69 -4.93
CA ARG A 285 -6.20 19.07 -6.25
C ARG A 285 -7.40 18.23 -6.65
N ASP A 286 -7.37 16.92 -6.38
CA ASP A 286 -8.47 16.00 -6.67
C ASP A 286 -9.73 16.31 -5.85
N VAL A 287 -9.58 16.73 -4.59
CA VAL A 287 -10.70 17.19 -3.77
C VAL A 287 -11.21 18.54 -4.27
N TRP A 288 -10.31 19.47 -4.59
CA TRP A 288 -10.65 20.82 -5.04
C TRP A 288 -11.44 20.83 -6.35
N THR A 289 -10.95 20.12 -7.38
CA THR A 289 -11.60 20.04 -8.70
C THR A 289 -13.03 19.50 -8.60
N ARG A 290 -13.29 18.56 -7.68
CA ARG A 290 -14.62 18.00 -7.46
C ARG A 290 -15.53 18.91 -6.65
N LEU A 291 -14.97 19.66 -5.70
CA LEU A 291 -15.71 20.71 -5.00
C LEU A 291 -16.18 21.77 -6.00
N GLN A 292 -15.32 22.16 -6.95
CA GLN A 292 -15.66 23.07 -8.04
C GLN A 292 -16.75 22.48 -8.95
N TYR A 293 -16.64 21.22 -9.35
CA TYR A 293 -17.68 20.53 -10.12
C TYR A 293 -19.03 20.51 -9.37
N TRP A 294 -19.03 20.23 -8.07
CA TRP A 294 -20.25 20.22 -7.25
C TRP A 294 -20.87 21.62 -7.15
N ARG A 295 -20.05 22.66 -6.95
CA ARG A 295 -20.52 24.06 -6.97
C ARG A 295 -21.15 24.40 -8.32
N HIS A 296 -20.50 24.04 -9.43
CA HIS A 296 -21.00 24.32 -10.77
C HIS A 296 -22.32 23.58 -11.05
N LYS A 297 -22.42 22.30 -10.64
CA LYS A 297 -23.67 21.51 -10.73
C LYS A 297 -24.80 22.12 -9.90
N LYS A 298 -24.51 22.59 -8.67
CA LYS A 298 -25.50 23.24 -7.81
C LYS A 298 -26.02 24.54 -8.44
N ASN A 299 -25.15 25.33 -9.06
CA ASN A 299 -25.54 26.57 -9.74
C ASN A 299 -26.45 26.29 -10.97
N ILE A 300 -26.14 25.25 -11.76
CA ILE A 300 -26.96 24.85 -12.91
C ILE A 300 -28.32 24.27 -12.47
N SER A 301 -28.35 23.43 -11.43
CA SER A 301 -29.61 22.89 -10.89
C SER A 301 -30.45 23.94 -10.17
N GLY A 302 -29.84 24.94 -9.53
CA GLY A 302 -30.55 26.10 -8.96
C GLY A 302 -31.21 26.95 -10.03
N SER A 303 -30.50 27.23 -11.13
CA SER A 303 -31.04 27.99 -12.27
C SER A 303 -32.19 27.27 -13.01
N ARG A 304 -32.25 25.93 -13.00
CA ARG A 304 -33.40 25.18 -13.55
C ARG A 304 -34.59 25.08 -12.60
N GLY A 305 -34.40 25.31 -11.29
CA GLY A 305 -35.48 25.31 -10.29
C GLY A 305 -36.29 26.61 -10.25
N GLU A 306 -35.69 27.73 -10.68
CA GLU A 306 -36.38 29.02 -10.81
C GLU A 306 -37.33 29.08 -12.02
N LEU A 307 -37.17 28.19 -13.01
CA LEU A 307 -38.06 28.08 -14.17
C LEU A 307 -39.31 27.21 -13.90
N THR A 308 -39.46 26.65 -12.71
CA THR A 308 -40.63 25.83 -12.31
C THR A 308 -41.25 26.31 -11.00
N ALA A 309 -41.23 27.63 -10.73
CA ALA A 309 -42.06 28.20 -9.69
C ALA A 309 -43.55 28.14 -10.14
N PRO A 310 -44.46 27.57 -9.33
CA PRO A 310 -45.89 27.51 -9.66
C PRO A 310 -46.49 28.90 -9.41
N GLY A 311 -46.66 29.66 -10.49
CA GLY A 311 -47.14 31.05 -10.40
C GLY A 311 -47.65 31.61 -11.72
N ALA A 312 -48.21 30.77 -12.59
CA ALA A 312 -48.97 31.22 -13.77
C ALA A 312 -50.36 30.57 -13.72
N THR A 313 -51.16 31.03 -12.77
CA THR A 313 -52.62 30.88 -12.82
C THR A 313 -53.20 32.28 -12.78
N ASN A 314 -54.01 32.56 -13.80
CA ASN A 314 -54.91 33.71 -13.97
C ASN A 314 -54.16 34.99 -14.39
N ASP A 315 -54.50 35.68 -15.47
CA ASP A 315 -55.81 35.97 -16.06
C ASP A 315 -55.70 36.05 -17.59
N ASP A 316 -56.77 35.68 -18.30
CA ASP A 316 -57.29 36.44 -19.46
C ASP A 316 -58.60 35.79 -19.92
N ASP A 317 -59.69 36.30 -19.34
CA ASP A 317 -61.05 36.24 -19.88
C ASP A 317 -61.12 37.07 -21.18
N ASN A 318 -61.39 36.41 -22.32
CA ASN A 318 -62.44 36.76 -23.29
C ASN A 318 -62.48 35.80 -24.48
#